data_AF-A0A0N4W5N3-F1
#
_entry.id   AF-A0A0N4W5N3-F1
#
_cell.length_a   1.000
_cell.length_b   1.000
_cell.length_c   1.000
_cell.angle_alpha   90.00
_cell.angle_beta   90.00
_cell.angle_gamma   90.00
#
_symmetry.space_group_name_H-M   'P 1'
#
loop_
_entity.id
_entity.type
_entity.pdbx_description
1 polymer ?
#
loop_
_entity_poly.entity_id
_entity_poly.type
_entity_poly.pdbx_seq_one_letter_code
_entity_poly.pdbx_strand_id
1 'polypeptide(L)'
;MARFTCGTRSSRDYSNEDENRPRLPMELDLDVLRSQVEASPYQTTRELAVTLGKPVHSYSWIEVNRQGAKPHALKQHDTDRRADMTLSLFALKYRNGLGVFVSMYWKSILYSI
;
A
#
# COMPACT_ATOMS: atom_id res chain seq x y z
N MET A 1 -41.66 -16.87 -40.39
CA MET A 1 -41.99 -16.46 -39.00
C MET A 1 -41.63 -17.59 -38.06
N ALA A 2 -40.55 -17.45 -37.29
CA ALA A 2 -40.12 -18.45 -36.31
C ALA A 2 -39.73 -17.75 -35.00
N ARG A 3 -40.12 -18.38 -33.89
CA ARG A 3 -40.29 -17.85 -32.54
C ARG A 3 -38.96 -17.62 -31.83
N PHE A 4 -38.84 -16.54 -31.07
CA PHE A 4 -37.81 -16.37 -30.05
C PHE A 4 -38.17 -17.22 -28.83
N THR A 5 -37.41 -18.28 -28.58
CA THR A 5 -37.41 -18.97 -27.28
C THR A 5 -36.27 -18.42 -26.43
N CYS A 6 -36.57 -17.89 -25.26
CA CYS A 6 -35.55 -17.49 -24.29
C CYS A 6 -34.84 -18.75 -23.77
N GLY A 7 -33.56 -18.89 -24.11
CA GLY A 7 -32.68 -19.85 -23.46
C GLY A 7 -32.05 -19.16 -22.26
N THR A 8 -32.38 -19.61 -21.04
CA THR A 8 -31.66 -19.27 -19.82
C THR A 8 -30.20 -19.71 -19.98
N ARG A 9 -29.32 -18.76 -20.31
CA ARG A 9 -27.88 -19.01 -20.38
C ARG A 9 -27.37 -19.11 -18.95
N SER A 10 -27.43 -20.34 -18.43
CA SER A 10 -26.72 -20.80 -17.24
C SER A 10 -25.33 -20.16 -17.23
N SER A 11 -25.06 -19.43 -16.15
CA SER A 11 -23.78 -18.79 -15.87
C SER A 11 -22.70 -19.86 -15.87
N ARG A 12 -22.02 -20.02 -17.00
CA ARG A 12 -20.84 -20.86 -17.15
C ARG A 12 -19.81 -20.40 -16.13
N ASP A 13 -19.66 -21.19 -15.07
CA ASP A 13 -18.39 -21.64 -14.53
C ASP A 13 -17.22 -20.70 -14.83
N TYR A 14 -17.05 -19.68 -13.99
CA TYR A 14 -15.74 -19.05 -13.84
C TYR A 14 -14.82 -20.12 -13.24
N SER A 15 -14.12 -20.85 -14.11
CA SER A 15 -12.97 -21.63 -13.67
C SER A 15 -11.98 -20.64 -13.10
N ASN A 16 -11.90 -20.59 -11.77
CA ASN A 16 -10.79 -19.96 -11.08
C ASN A 16 -9.61 -20.93 -11.23
N GLU A 17 -9.02 -20.97 -12.43
CA GLU A 17 -7.66 -21.44 -12.59
C GLU A 17 -6.80 -20.43 -11.82
N ASP A 18 -6.69 -20.66 -10.52
CA ASP A 18 -5.63 -20.15 -9.65
C ASP A 18 -4.34 -20.83 -10.12
N GLU A 19 -3.90 -20.47 -11.33
CA GLU A 19 -2.50 -20.59 -11.67
C GLU A 19 -1.78 -19.72 -10.66
N ASN A 20 -1.24 -20.40 -9.63
CA ASN A 20 -0.12 -20.00 -8.83
C ASN A 20 1.03 -19.63 -9.77
N ARG A 21 0.92 -18.47 -10.42
CA ARG A 21 2.00 -17.88 -11.17
C ARG A 21 3.05 -17.59 -10.13
N PRO A 22 4.23 -18.23 -10.19
CA PRO A 22 5.34 -17.77 -9.40
C PRO A 22 5.59 -16.34 -9.86
N ARG A 23 5.17 -15.36 -9.05
CA ARG A 23 5.74 -14.02 -9.12
C ARG A 23 7.19 -14.27 -8.74
N LEU A 24 8.06 -14.47 -9.74
CA LEU A 24 9.50 -14.46 -9.53
C LEU A 24 9.76 -13.20 -8.71
N PRO A 25 10.18 -13.29 -7.44
CA PRO A 25 10.71 -12.13 -6.79
C PRO A 25 11.98 -11.85 -7.57
N MET A 26 11.95 -10.82 -8.40
CA MET A 26 13.18 -10.26 -8.92
C MET A 26 13.99 -9.92 -7.69
N GLU A 27 15.06 -10.69 -7.45
CA GLU A 27 15.81 -10.65 -6.20
C GLU A 27 16.23 -9.20 -5.95
N LEU A 28 15.56 -8.59 -4.99
CA LEU A 28 15.81 -7.23 -4.57
C LEU A 28 16.79 -7.34 -3.43
N ASP A 29 17.99 -6.83 -3.66
CA ASP A 29 18.99 -6.72 -2.61
C ASP A 29 18.48 -5.73 -1.54
N LEU A 30 18.04 -6.30 -0.42
CA LEU A 30 17.46 -5.55 0.69
C LEU A 30 18.50 -4.70 1.41
N ASP A 31 19.78 -5.11 1.40
CA ASP A 31 20.86 -4.36 2.02
C ASP A 31 21.16 -3.11 1.19
N VAL A 32 21.17 -3.26 -0.14
CA VAL A 32 21.31 -2.13 -1.06
C VAL A 32 20.11 -1.19 -0.95
N LEU A 33 18.87 -1.70 -0.94
CA LEU A 33 17.69 -0.84 -0.78
C LEU A 33 17.72 -0.11 0.56
N ARG A 34 18.13 -0.78 1.64
CA ARG A 34 18.22 -0.18 2.98
C ARG A 34 19.22 0.96 2.99
N SER A 35 20.40 0.75 2.39
CA SER A 35 21.44 1.77 2.30
C SER A 35 20.95 3.02 1.55
N GLN A 36 20.18 2.84 0.48
CA GLN A 36 19.61 3.95 -0.30
C GLN A 36 18.54 4.70 0.48
N VAL A 37 17.64 3.97 1.14
CA VAL A 37 16.57 4.56 1.96
C VAL A 37 17.14 5.31 3.17
N GLU A 38 18.22 4.81 3.78
CA GLU A 38 18.89 5.50 4.89
C GLU A 38 19.57 6.80 4.43
N ALA A 39 20.26 6.76 3.29
CA ALA A 39 20.89 7.94 2.70
C ALA A 39 19.86 9.00 2.24
N SER A 40 18.71 8.55 1.74
CA SER A 40 17.66 9.44 1.23
C SER A 40 16.25 8.91 1.54
N PRO A 41 15.71 9.22 2.73
CA PRO A 41 14.47 8.60 3.21
C PRO A 41 13.21 9.10 2.50
N TYR A 42 13.29 10.16 1.69
CA TYR A 42 12.13 10.79 1.04
C TYR A 42 12.02 10.45 -0.45
N GLN A 43 12.81 9.49 -0.95
CA GLN A 43 12.76 9.08 -2.35
C GLN A 43 11.47 8.34 -2.68
N THR A 44 10.98 8.57 -3.90
CA THR A 44 9.85 7.83 -4.45
C THR A 44 10.29 6.45 -4.93
N THR A 45 9.36 5.49 -5.01
CA THR A 45 9.64 4.16 -5.59
C THR A 45 10.12 4.25 -7.04
N ARG A 46 9.71 5.29 -7.77
CA ARG A 46 10.18 5.56 -9.14
C ARG A 46 11.63 6.02 -9.17
N GLU A 47 12.04 6.90 -8.26
CA GLU A 47 13.43 7.34 -8.15
C GLU A 47 14.35 6.19 -7.72
N LEU A 48 13.91 5.38 -6.74
CA LEU A 48 14.63 4.17 -6.33
C LEU A 48 14.83 3.19 -7.48
N ALA A 49 13.80 2.99 -8.31
CA ALA A 49 13.87 2.15 -9.50
C ALA A 49 14.91 2.64 -10.52
N VAL A 50 15.00 3.95 -10.73
CA VAL A 50 16.01 4.57 -11.61
C VAL A 50 17.42 4.38 -11.03
N THR A 51 17.60 4.66 -9.73
CA THR A 51 18.91 4.54 -9.06
C THR A 51 19.43 3.11 -9.03
N LEU A 52 18.54 2.13 -8.83
CA LEU A 52 18.91 0.72 -8.69
C LEU A 52 18.79 -0.09 -9.99
N GLY A 53 18.34 0.54 -11.08
CA GLY A 53 18.19 -0.12 -12.38
C GLY A 53 17.19 -1.28 -12.38
N LYS A 54 16.23 -1.29 -11.44
CA LYS A 54 15.17 -2.30 -11.36
C LYS A 54 13.84 -1.66 -11.74
N PRO A 55 12.87 -2.40 -12.29
CA PRO A 55 11.60 -1.80 -12.67
C PRO A 55 10.79 -1.37 -11.44
N VAL A 56 9.95 -0.34 -11.60
CA VAL A 56 9.16 0.25 -10.50
C VAL A 56 8.28 -0.78 -9.78
N HIS A 57 7.78 -1.78 -10.51
CA HIS A 57 6.93 -2.84 -9.94
C HIS A 57 7.71 -3.84 -9.05
N SER A 58 9.04 -3.81 -9.06
CA SER A 58 9.87 -4.55 -8.10
C SER A 58 9.82 -3.95 -6.69
N TYR A 59 9.33 -2.72 -6.53
CA TYR A 59 9.25 -2.04 -5.25
C TYR A 59 7.80 -1.93 -4.81
N SER A 60 7.47 -2.58 -3.69
CA SER A 60 6.22 -2.26 -2.99
C SER A 60 6.46 -1.12 -2.00
N TRP A 61 5.51 -0.18 -1.88
CA TRP A 61 5.59 0.87 -0.85
C TRP A 61 5.75 0.30 0.56
N ILE A 62 5.13 -0.86 0.83
CA ILE A 62 5.23 -1.55 2.11
C ILE A 62 6.67 -1.96 2.41
N GLU A 63 7.36 -2.51 1.43
CA GLU A 63 8.75 -2.98 1.55
C GLU A 63 9.74 -1.81 1.68
N VAL A 64 9.56 -0.76 0.90
CA VAL A 64 10.37 0.47 1.00
C VAL A 64 10.15 1.16 2.35
N ASN A 65 8.91 1.24 2.83
CA ASN A 65 8.58 1.81 4.14
C ASN A 65 9.13 0.97 5.30
N ARG A 66 9.17 -0.37 5.18
CA ARG A 66 9.81 -1.24 6.19
C ARG A 66 11.29 -0.91 6.41
N GLN A 67 11.94 -0.31 5.41
CA GLN A 67 13.36 0.05 5.46
C GLN A 67 13.59 1.48 5.98
N GLY A 68 12.53 2.19 6.38
CA GLY A 68 12.62 3.52 6.98
C GLY A 68 12.29 4.67 6.03
N ALA A 69 11.74 4.38 4.84
CA ALA A 69 11.30 5.42 3.92
C ALA A 69 10.17 6.23 4.55
N LYS A 70 10.26 7.55 4.44
CA LYS A 70 9.31 8.49 5.00
C LYS A 70 8.39 8.99 3.88
N PRO A 71 7.07 8.89 4.04
CA PRO A 71 6.12 9.32 3.01
C PRO A 71 6.22 10.80 2.66
N HIS A 72 6.60 11.64 3.63
CA HIS A 72 6.82 13.07 3.42
C HIS A 72 7.63 13.67 4.58
N ALA A 73 8.32 14.76 4.29
CA ALA A 73 8.98 15.56 5.32
C ALA A 73 7.92 16.35 6.11
N LEU A 74 7.86 16.09 7.43
CA LEU A 74 6.99 16.84 8.33
C LEU A 74 7.64 18.13 8.75
N LYS A 75 6.85 19.21 8.82
CA LYS A 75 7.27 20.44 9.48
C LYS A 75 7.26 20.22 11.00
N GLN A 76 8.07 20.98 11.74
CA GLN A 76 8.11 20.90 13.21
C GLN A 76 6.71 20.99 13.83
N HIS A 77 5.91 21.95 13.38
CA HIS A 77 4.51 22.12 13.79
C HIS A 77 3.66 20.84 13.58
N ASP A 78 3.83 20.14 12.46
CA ASP A 78 3.07 18.92 12.19
C ASP A 78 3.55 17.75 13.05
N THR A 79 4.84 17.72 13.39
CA THR A 79 5.43 16.77 14.32
C THR A 79 4.86 16.97 15.72
N ASP A 80 4.88 18.21 16.22
CA ASP A 80 4.38 18.56 17.56
C ASP A 80 2.89 18.25 17.67
N ARG A 81 2.09 18.67 16.66
CA ARG A 81 0.66 18.36 16.60
C ARG A 81 0.37 16.86 16.62
N ARG A 82 1.20 16.03 15.96
CA ARG A 82 1.06 14.57 15.98
C ARG A 82 1.44 13.97 17.34
N ALA A 83 2.48 14.49 17.98
CA ALA A 83 2.90 14.05 19.31
C ALA A 83 1.81 14.33 20.35
N ASP A 84 1.28 15.55 20.37
CA ASP A 84 0.22 15.97 21.30
C ASP A 84 -1.06 15.15 21.13
N MET A 85 -1.47 14.91 19.87
CA MET A 85 -2.62 14.07 19.58
C MET A 85 -2.40 12.62 20.05
N THR A 86 -1.19 12.09 19.86
CA THR A 86 -0.84 10.73 20.29
C THR A 86 -0.88 10.61 21.81
N LEU A 87 -0.32 11.58 22.53
CA LEU A 87 -0.37 11.64 24.00
C LEU A 87 -1.81 11.76 24.52
N SER A 88 -2.63 12.59 23.86
CA SER A 88 -4.04 12.77 24.21
C SER A 88 -4.85 11.50 23.99
N LEU A 89 -4.67 10.82 22.85
CA LEU A 89 -5.32 9.53 22.57
C LEU A 89 -4.86 8.43 23.52
N PHE A 90 -3.57 8.42 23.88
CA PHE A 90 -3.04 7.51 24.88
C PHE A 90 -3.71 7.77 26.22
N ALA A 91 -3.67 8.99 26.74
CA ALA A 91 -4.33 9.36 28.00
C ALA A 91 -5.84 9.01 28.00
N LEU A 92 -6.53 9.22 26.88
CA LEU A 92 -7.94 8.84 26.71
C LEU A 92 -8.14 7.33 26.80
N LYS A 93 -7.28 6.54 26.15
CA LYS A 93 -7.33 5.07 26.19
C LYS A 93 -7.15 4.53 27.62
N TYR A 94 -6.24 5.09 28.40
CA TYR A 94 -6.02 4.66 29.78
C TYR A 94 -7.16 5.07 30.73
N ARG A 95 -7.85 6.18 30.45
CA ARG A 95 -8.96 6.65 31.28
C ARG A 95 -10.28 5.91 31.03
N ASN A 96 -10.57 5.56 29.78
CA ASN A 96 -11.92 5.12 29.37
C ASN A 96 -12.01 3.65 28.90
N GLY A 97 -10.90 2.90 28.88
CA GLY A 97 -10.85 1.61 28.19
C GLY A 97 -11.01 1.77 26.68
N LEU A 98 -10.96 0.68 25.91
CA LEU A 98 -11.13 0.68 24.45
C LEU A 98 -12.56 1.12 24.06
N GLY A 99 -12.80 2.43 24.03
CA GLY A 99 -13.97 3.01 23.36
C GLY A 99 -13.98 2.60 21.89
N VAL A 100 -15.16 2.32 21.35
CA VAL A 100 -15.34 1.89 19.95
C VAL A 100 -14.83 2.98 19.01
N PHE A 101 -13.73 2.71 18.31
CA PHE A 101 -13.17 3.60 17.30
C PHE A 101 -13.60 3.14 15.91
N VAL A 102 -14.50 3.89 15.26
CA VAL A 102 -14.88 3.63 13.87
C VAL A 102 -13.97 4.47 12.97
N SER A 103 -13.16 3.82 12.14
CA SER A 103 -12.28 4.48 11.18
C SER A 103 -12.84 4.35 9.76
N MET A 104 -13.08 5.48 9.08
CA MET A 104 -13.40 5.52 7.65
C MET A 104 -12.16 5.94 6.88
N TYR A 105 -11.70 5.08 5.97
CA TYR A 105 -10.61 5.37 5.06
C TYR A 105 -11.09 5.23 3.61
N TRP A 106 -11.04 6.32 2.85
CA TRP A 106 -11.43 6.35 1.44
C TRP A 106 -10.20 6.17 0.54
N LYS A 107 -10.21 5.16 -0.33
CA LYS A 107 -9.20 4.94 -1.37
C LYS A 107 -9.83 5.18 -2.74
N SER A 108 -9.37 6.22 -3.45
CA SER A 108 -9.81 6.46 -4.83
C SER A 108 -9.04 5.54 -5.78
N ILE A 109 -9.74 4.59 -6.42
CA ILE A 109 -9.18 3.79 -7.51
C ILE A 109 -9.45 4.55 -8.81
N LEU A 110 -8.48 5.35 -9.25
CA LEU A 110 -8.51 5.91 -10.60
C LEU A 110 -7.99 4.84 -11.57
N TYR A 111 -8.89 4.19 -12.28
CA TYR A 111 -8.56 3.43 -13.48
C TYR A 111 -8.22 4.44 -14.59
N SER A 112 -6.98 4.43 -15.09
CA SER A 112 -6.66 5.09 -16.36
C SER A 112 -6.89 4.09 -17.48
N ILE A 113 -7.79 4.47 -18.41
CA ILE A 113 -8.06 3.79 -19.69
C ILE A 113 -6.84 3.89 -20.60
#